data_AF-A0A520PMT1-F1
#
_entry.id   AF-A0A520PMT1-F1
#
_cell.length_a   1.000
_cell.length_b   1.000
_cell.length_c   1.000
_cell.angle_alpha   90.00
_cell.angle_beta   90.00
_cell.angle_gamma   90.00
#
_symmetry.space_group_name_H-M   'P 1'
#
loop_
_entity.id
_entity.type
_entity.pdbx_description
1 polymer ?
#
loop_
_entity_poly.entity_id
_entity_poly.type
_entity_poly.pdbx_seq_one_letter_code
_entity_poly.pdbx_strand_id
1 'polypeptide(L)'
;MIDNLELSSSDKELLNDINAKIVSFVQSDDTYLQMDPMNSYYRMMVHKVGTEYKLRSESKGNGENRSVRLSKTISTKIPDNFNKQRIIDRGIEIFYAKSGSEIVLRNDGSFGVSIKEHDEKILDRRIVDDGEFRIRNNKIICKQDSDW
;
A
#
# COMPACT_ATOMS: atom_id res chain seq x y z
N MET A 1 -13.57 -2.81 -9.21
CA MET A 1 -13.30 -3.63 -10.43
C MET A 1 -11.80 -3.94 -10.62
N ILE A 2 -11.01 -3.95 -9.53
CA ILE A 2 -9.75 -4.71 -9.43
C ILE A 2 -10.03 -6.09 -8.79
N ASP A 3 -11.26 -6.30 -8.31
CA ASP A 3 -11.72 -7.40 -7.46
C ASP A 3 -11.69 -8.79 -8.11
N ASN A 4 -11.39 -8.88 -9.42
CA ASN A 4 -11.32 -10.13 -10.18
C ASN A 4 -9.89 -10.54 -10.60
N LEU A 5 -8.85 -9.81 -10.20
CA LEU A 5 -7.46 -10.28 -10.35
C LEU A 5 -6.97 -10.83 -9.00
N GLU A 6 -6.52 -12.08 -9.00
CA GLU A 6 -5.62 -12.57 -7.95
C GLU A 6 -4.30 -11.81 -8.09
N LEU A 7 -4.14 -10.76 -7.29
CA LEU A 7 -2.94 -9.94 -7.26
C LEU A 7 -1.86 -10.65 -6.43
N SER A 8 -0.68 -10.83 -7.03
CA SER A 8 0.50 -11.25 -6.28
C SER A 8 0.92 -10.19 -5.26
N SER A 9 1.75 -10.54 -4.28
CA SER A 9 2.28 -9.57 -3.31
C SER A 9 3.02 -8.42 -4.00
N SER A 10 3.77 -8.73 -5.06
CA SER A 10 4.48 -7.74 -5.88
C SER A 10 3.52 -6.81 -6.66
N ASP A 11 2.37 -7.32 -7.12
CA ASP A 11 1.34 -6.47 -7.74
C ASP A 11 0.71 -5.52 -6.72
N LYS A 12 0.49 -5.99 -5.48
CA LYS A 12 -0.04 -5.16 -4.41
C LYS A 12 0.91 -4.01 -4.07
N GLU A 13 2.20 -4.29 -3.89
CA GLU A 13 3.22 -3.27 -3.64
C GLU A 13 3.25 -2.22 -4.75
N LEU A 14 3.31 -2.65 -6.01
CA LEU A 14 3.31 -1.74 -7.15
C LEU A 14 2.03 -0.88 -7.21
N LEU A 15 0.86 -1.48 -6.92
CA LEU A 15 -0.40 -0.72 -6.86
C LEU A 15 -0.38 0.34 -5.76
N ASN A 16 0.27 0.07 -4.63
CA ASN A 16 0.42 1.07 -3.56
C ASN A 16 1.30 2.22 -4.02
N ASP A 17 2.43 1.94 -4.67
CA ASP A 17 3.33 2.96 -5.19
C ASP A 17 2.66 3.84 -6.26
N ILE A 18 1.92 3.21 -7.18
CA ILE A 18 1.13 3.92 -8.19
C ILE A 18 0.10 4.84 -7.51
N ASN A 19 -0.61 4.31 -6.51
CA ASN A 19 -1.61 5.07 -5.77
C ASN A 19 -1.01 6.26 -5.01
N ALA A 20 0.11 6.06 -4.32
CA ALA A 20 0.80 7.12 -3.59
C ALA A 20 1.26 8.26 -4.52
N LYS A 21 1.82 7.90 -5.69
CA LYS A 21 2.20 8.87 -6.73
C LYS A 21 0.98 9.62 -7.26
N ILE A 22 -0.13 8.94 -7.54
CA ILE A 22 -1.36 9.56 -8.04
C ILE A 22 -1.99 10.51 -7.01
N VAL A 23 -2.06 10.12 -5.73
CA VAL A 23 -2.59 10.99 -4.66
C VAL A 23 -1.78 12.28 -4.58
N SER A 24 -0.46 12.15 -4.52
CA SER A 24 0.46 13.29 -4.48
C SER A 24 0.26 14.20 -5.70
N PHE A 25 0.13 13.61 -6.89
CA PHE A 25 -0.17 14.35 -8.12
C PHE A 25 -1.52 15.07 -8.05
N VAL A 26 -2.59 14.41 -7.62
CA VAL A 26 -3.94 15.01 -7.51
C VAL A 26 -3.93 16.20 -6.56
N GLN A 27 -3.15 16.16 -5.49
CA GLN A 27 -3.02 17.22 -4.48
C GLN A 27 -2.05 18.34 -4.86
N SER A 28 -1.13 18.11 -5.81
CA SER A 28 -0.19 19.12 -6.31
C SER A 28 -0.85 20.13 -7.26
N ASP A 29 -0.11 21.14 -7.71
CA ASP A 29 -0.52 22.05 -8.79
C ASP A 29 -0.14 21.54 -10.19
N ASP A 30 0.49 20.36 -10.28
CA ASP A 30 0.93 19.81 -11.56
C ASP A 30 -0.24 19.52 -12.50
N THR A 31 -0.02 19.73 -13.79
CA THR A 31 -1.02 19.51 -14.84
C THR A 31 -1.03 18.06 -15.35
N TYR A 32 0.12 17.37 -15.28
CA TYR A 32 0.26 15.97 -15.65
C TYR A 32 1.29 15.23 -14.79
N LEU A 33 1.07 13.93 -14.62
CA LEU A 33 2.02 12.99 -14.03
C LEU A 33 2.53 12.06 -15.13
N GLN A 34 3.84 12.07 -15.36
CA GLN A 34 4.52 11.15 -16.27
C GLN A 34 5.09 9.98 -15.47
N MET A 35 4.61 8.77 -15.74
CA MET A 35 5.15 7.56 -15.10
C MET A 35 6.44 7.12 -15.79
N ASP A 36 7.23 6.33 -15.07
CA ASP A 36 8.40 5.63 -15.61
C ASP A 36 7.99 4.63 -16.71
N PRO A 37 8.86 4.34 -17.69
CA PRO A 37 8.60 3.29 -18.66
C PRO A 37 8.31 1.94 -17.98
N MET A 38 7.31 1.23 -18.49
CA MET A 38 6.82 -0.01 -17.86
C MET A 38 6.21 -0.94 -18.90
N ASN A 39 6.12 -2.25 -18.60
CA ASN A 39 5.52 -3.24 -19.49
C ASN A 39 4.00 -3.00 -19.69
N SER A 40 3.39 -3.72 -20.65
CA SER A 40 1.96 -3.56 -20.98
C SER A 40 1.01 -3.82 -19.80
N TYR A 41 1.34 -4.80 -18.96
CA TYR A 41 0.56 -5.17 -17.78
C TYR A 41 0.54 -4.04 -16.74
N TYR A 42 1.70 -3.44 -16.44
CA TYR A 42 1.80 -2.31 -15.52
C TYR A 42 1.13 -1.05 -16.08
N ARG A 43 1.26 -0.78 -17.39
CA ARG A 43 0.52 0.32 -18.02
C ARG A 43 -0.98 0.14 -17.86
N MET A 44 -1.49 -1.07 -18.07
CA MET A 44 -2.91 -1.39 -17.86
C MET A 44 -3.33 -1.09 -16.41
N MET A 45 -2.53 -1.45 -15.41
CA MET A 45 -2.83 -1.14 -14.02
C MET A 45 -2.91 0.36 -13.76
N VAL A 46 -1.94 1.15 -14.24
CA VAL A 46 -1.99 2.62 -14.10
C VAL A 46 -3.24 3.21 -14.77
N HIS A 47 -3.61 2.74 -15.96
CA HIS A 47 -4.83 3.17 -16.64
C HIS A 47 -6.09 2.88 -15.80
N LYS A 48 -6.18 1.67 -15.23
CA LYS A 48 -7.31 1.26 -14.38
C LYS A 48 -7.37 2.13 -13.12
N VAL A 49 -6.26 2.26 -12.39
CA VAL A 49 -6.19 3.08 -11.18
C VAL A 49 -6.53 4.53 -11.51
N GLY A 50 -5.94 5.13 -12.53
CA GLY A 50 -6.22 6.52 -12.92
C GLY A 50 -7.71 6.76 -13.24
N THR A 51 -8.43 5.77 -13.76
CA THR A 51 -9.87 5.84 -14.02
C THR A 51 -10.70 5.99 -12.74
N GLU A 52 -10.26 5.37 -11.63
CA GLU A 52 -10.92 5.52 -10.33
C GLU A 52 -10.86 6.97 -9.85
N TYR A 53 -9.71 7.64 -10.02
CA TYR A 53 -9.49 9.05 -9.70
C TYR A 53 -10.09 10.04 -10.72
N LYS A 54 -10.77 9.53 -11.75
CA LYS A 54 -11.31 10.32 -12.88
C LYS A 54 -10.24 11.10 -13.64
N LEU A 55 -9.01 10.58 -13.67
CA LEU A 55 -7.93 11.14 -14.47
C LEU A 55 -8.07 10.74 -15.94
N ARG A 56 -7.59 11.60 -16.83
CA ARG A 56 -7.32 11.22 -18.22
C ARG A 56 -6.00 10.47 -18.25
N SER A 57 -5.93 9.37 -19.01
CA SER A 57 -4.71 8.57 -19.12
C SER A 57 -4.38 8.29 -20.58
N GLU A 58 -3.10 8.37 -20.94
CA GLU A 58 -2.59 8.08 -22.29
C GLU A 58 -1.24 7.37 -22.23
N SER A 59 -1.01 6.37 -23.08
CA SER A 59 0.32 5.76 -23.22
C SER A 59 1.18 6.58 -24.19
N LYS A 60 2.40 6.93 -23.79
CA LYS A 60 3.39 7.67 -24.61
C LYS A 60 4.66 6.85 -24.81
N GLY A 61 5.42 7.14 -25.87
CA GLY A 61 6.67 6.45 -26.20
C GLY A 61 6.48 5.14 -26.98
N ASN A 62 7.60 4.52 -27.36
CA ASN A 62 7.67 3.31 -28.18
C ASN A 62 8.54 2.25 -27.50
N GLY A 63 8.20 0.97 -27.70
CA GLY A 63 8.98 -0.17 -27.18
C GLY A 63 9.18 -0.10 -25.66
N GLU A 64 10.45 -0.19 -25.25
CA GLU A 64 10.88 -0.17 -23.84
C GLU A 64 10.71 1.21 -23.18
N ASN A 65 10.65 2.29 -23.97
CA ASN A 65 10.43 3.65 -23.46
C ASN A 65 8.95 4.00 -23.30
N ARG A 66 8.05 3.01 -23.41
CA ARG A 66 6.61 3.23 -23.38
C ARG A 66 6.11 3.33 -21.93
N SER A 67 5.43 4.42 -21.63
CA SER A 67 4.97 4.81 -20.29
C SER A 67 3.54 5.33 -20.33
N VAL A 68 2.94 5.59 -19.16
CA VAL A 68 1.61 6.22 -19.04
C VAL A 68 1.76 7.65 -18.53
N ARG A 69 1.05 8.57 -19.17
CA ARG A 69 0.85 9.94 -18.71
C ARG A 69 -0.58 10.09 -18.19
N LEU A 70 -0.70 10.66 -17.00
CA LEU A 70 -1.98 10.99 -16.38
C LEU A 70 -2.16 12.51 -16.37
N SER A 71 -3.39 12.98 -16.57
CA SER A 71 -3.71 14.42 -16.55
C SER A 71 -5.01 14.65 -15.79
N LYS A 72 -5.05 15.76 -15.05
CA LYS A 72 -6.25 16.18 -14.33
C LYS A 72 -7.37 16.54 -15.30
N THR A 73 -8.58 16.32 -14.83
CA THR A 73 -9.85 16.65 -15.47
C THR A 73 -10.67 17.48 -14.48
N ILE A 74 -11.75 18.10 -14.96
CA ILE A 74 -12.70 18.83 -14.09
C ILE A 74 -13.35 17.93 -13.02
N SER A 75 -13.35 16.61 -13.22
CA SER A 75 -13.95 15.63 -12.32
C SER A 75 -12.93 14.87 -11.49
N THR A 76 -11.64 15.23 -11.59
CA THR A 76 -10.57 14.58 -10.84
C THR A 76 -10.81 14.71 -9.35
N LYS A 77 -10.82 13.57 -8.67
CA LYS A 77 -10.98 13.50 -7.22
C LYS A 77 -10.29 12.27 -6.66
N ILE A 78 -9.93 12.34 -5.38
CA ILE A 78 -9.57 11.15 -4.62
C ILE A 78 -10.86 10.35 -4.37
N PRO A 79 -10.95 9.07 -4.75
CA PRO A 79 -12.15 8.26 -4.51
C PRO A 79 -12.50 8.16 -3.03
N ASP A 80 -13.80 8.13 -2.70
CA ASP A 80 -14.26 8.02 -1.30
C ASP A 80 -13.90 6.64 -0.70
N ASN A 81 -13.94 5.59 -1.53
CA ASN A 81 -13.47 4.23 -1.21
C ASN A 81 -11.99 4.03 -1.56
N PHE A 82 -11.20 5.11 -1.60
CA PHE A 82 -9.76 4.96 -1.78
C PHE A 82 -9.23 4.12 -0.63
N ASN A 83 -8.81 2.89 -0.94
CA ASN A 83 -7.95 2.07 -0.09
C ASN A 83 -6.64 2.85 0.09
N LYS A 84 -6.65 3.87 0.94
CA LYS A 84 -5.52 4.12 1.82
C LYS A 84 -5.25 2.74 2.39
N GLN A 85 -4.10 2.12 2.06
CA GLN A 85 -3.64 1.00 2.88
C GLN A 85 -3.88 1.45 4.31
N ARG A 86 -4.78 0.75 5.02
CA ARG A 86 -5.22 1.19 6.32
C ARG A 86 -3.96 1.19 7.17
N ILE A 87 -3.38 2.37 7.38
CA ILE A 87 -2.19 2.50 8.20
C ILE A 87 -2.68 2.17 9.60
N ILE A 88 -2.34 0.97 10.05
CA ILE A 88 -2.59 0.52 11.41
C ILE A 88 -1.43 1.07 12.23
N ASP A 89 -1.75 2.12 12.96
CA ASP A 89 -0.88 2.76 13.92
C ASP A 89 -1.68 2.96 15.20
N ARG A 90 -1.15 2.46 16.33
CA ARG A 90 -1.75 2.59 17.67
C ARG A 90 -1.02 3.66 18.50
N GLY A 91 -0.20 4.47 17.85
CA GLY A 91 0.58 5.55 18.46
C GLY A 91 1.58 5.01 19.47
N ILE A 92 1.44 5.49 20.71
CA ILE A 92 2.32 5.17 21.84
C ILE A 92 1.79 4.02 22.71
N GLU A 93 0.68 3.39 22.31
CA GLU A 93 0.08 2.28 23.05
C GLU A 93 1.04 1.08 23.10
N ILE A 94 1.27 0.58 24.31
CA ILE A 94 2.14 -0.58 24.56
C ILE A 94 1.24 -1.80 24.79
N PHE A 95 1.49 -2.83 24.01
CA PHE A 95 0.86 -4.14 24.15
C PHE A 95 1.81 -5.13 24.80
N TYR A 96 1.23 -6.12 25.48
CA TYR A 96 1.99 -7.11 26.23
C TYR A 96 1.75 -8.51 25.65
N ALA A 97 2.82 -9.29 25.60
CA ALA A 97 2.80 -10.69 25.21
C ALA A 97 3.75 -11.49 26.11
N LYS A 98 3.59 -12.81 26.13
CA LYS A 98 4.58 -13.67 26.78
C LYS A 98 5.92 -13.54 26.03
N SER A 99 7.02 -13.34 26.75
CA SER A 99 8.37 -13.33 26.19
C SER A 99 8.61 -14.53 25.25
N GLY A 100 9.17 -14.26 24.08
CA GLY A 100 9.40 -15.24 23.01
C GLY A 100 8.15 -15.58 22.19
N SER A 101 7.02 -14.91 22.41
CA SER A 101 5.84 -15.10 21.57
C SER A 101 6.03 -14.44 20.21
N GLU A 102 5.63 -15.15 19.17
CA GLU A 102 5.51 -14.58 17.84
C GLU A 102 4.15 -13.90 17.69
N ILE A 103 4.18 -12.59 17.53
CA ILE A 103 3.00 -11.76 17.29
C ILE A 103 2.87 -11.50 15.79
N VAL A 104 1.64 -11.57 15.31
CA VAL A 104 1.26 -11.23 13.93
C VAL A 104 0.31 -10.03 13.93
N LEU A 105 0.53 -9.12 12.99
CA LEU A 105 -0.38 -8.02 12.65
C LEU A 105 -1.07 -8.36 11.33
N ARG A 106 -2.39 -8.27 11.28
CA ARG A 106 -3.20 -8.62 10.10
C ARG A 106 -3.68 -7.41 9.34
N ASN A 107 -4.06 -7.63 8.08
CA ASN A 107 -4.53 -6.59 7.15
C ASN A 107 -5.78 -5.83 7.61
N ASP A 108 -6.59 -6.42 8.49
CA ASP A 108 -7.77 -5.79 9.09
C ASP A 108 -7.46 -4.94 10.34
N GLY A 109 -6.22 -4.99 10.83
CA GLY A 109 -5.75 -4.30 12.03
C GLY A 109 -5.90 -5.10 13.32
N SER A 110 -6.36 -6.34 13.25
CA SER A 110 -6.26 -7.29 14.36
C SER A 110 -4.82 -7.77 14.50
N PHE A 111 -4.44 -8.12 15.74
CA PHE A 111 -3.12 -8.66 16.03
C PHE A 111 -3.22 -9.68 17.17
N GLY A 112 -2.20 -10.53 17.30
CA GLY A 112 -2.15 -11.54 18.36
C GLY A 112 -1.06 -12.57 18.14
N VAL A 113 -1.07 -13.62 18.96
CA VAL A 113 -0.12 -14.74 18.81
C VAL A 113 -0.40 -15.47 17.48
N SER A 114 0.66 -15.82 16.78
CA SER A 114 0.65 -16.63 15.56
C SER A 114 -0.01 -18.00 15.81
N ILE A 115 -1.14 -18.28 15.14
CA ILE A 115 -1.85 -19.58 15.24
C ILE A 115 -2.10 -20.12 13.83
N LYS A 116 -1.17 -20.90 13.25
CA LYS A 116 -1.33 -21.61 11.95
C LYS A 116 -2.20 -20.85 10.92
N GLU A 117 -1.91 -19.58 10.72
CA GLU A 117 -2.71 -18.69 9.87
C GLU A 117 -2.22 -18.75 8.43
N HIS A 118 -3.11 -18.47 7.48
CA HIS A 118 -2.71 -18.24 6.09
C HIS A 118 -1.94 -16.92 6.00
N ASP A 119 -0.70 -16.99 5.51
CA ASP A 119 0.24 -15.85 5.40
C ASP A 119 -0.32 -14.67 4.60
N GLU A 120 -1.27 -14.91 3.70
CA GLU A 120 -1.88 -13.90 2.83
C GLU A 120 -2.60 -12.75 3.58
N LYS A 121 -2.86 -12.92 4.88
CA LYS A 121 -3.53 -11.91 5.72
C LYS A 121 -2.57 -11.15 6.64
N ILE A 122 -1.29 -11.52 6.68
CA ILE A 122 -0.31 -10.97 7.62
C ILE A 122 0.36 -9.75 6.99
N LEU A 123 0.34 -8.63 7.71
CA LEU A 123 1.09 -7.41 7.39
C LEU A 123 2.50 -7.44 7.95
N ASP A 124 2.64 -7.91 9.19
CA ASP A 124 3.93 -8.02 9.87
C ASP A 124 3.91 -9.14 10.91
N ARG A 125 5.10 -9.66 11.22
CA ARG A 125 5.33 -10.77 12.14
C ARG A 125 6.61 -10.50 12.92
N ARG A 126 6.54 -10.67 14.24
CA ARG A 126 7.72 -10.45 15.09
C ARG A 126 7.72 -11.29 16.35
N ILE A 127 8.91 -11.76 16.75
CA ILE A 127 9.15 -12.37 18.06
C ILE A 127 9.33 -11.24 19.08
N VAL A 128 8.51 -11.25 20.14
CA VAL A 128 8.53 -10.25 21.20
C VAL A 128 9.33 -10.80 22.39
N ASP A 129 10.60 -10.39 22.48
CA ASP A 129 11.52 -10.88 23.50
C ASP A 129 11.23 -10.31 24.90
N ASP A 130 11.07 -8.99 25.01
CA ASP A 130 10.88 -8.31 26.30
C ASP A 130 9.43 -8.30 26.81
N GLY A 131 8.54 -9.04 26.13
CA GLY A 131 7.12 -9.13 26.45
C GLY A 131 6.33 -7.84 26.16
N GLU A 132 6.93 -6.82 25.56
CA GLU A 132 6.30 -5.56 25.19
C GLU A 132 6.49 -5.26 23.70
N PHE A 133 5.46 -4.75 23.05
CA PHE A 133 5.51 -4.31 21.65
C PHE A 133 4.56 -3.14 21.38
N ARG A 134 4.83 -2.40 20.31
CA ARG A 134 3.95 -1.36 19.75
C ARG A 134 3.54 -1.73 18.34
N ILE A 135 2.47 -1.11 17.85
CA ILE A 135 2.07 -1.22 16.44
C ILE A 135 2.12 0.17 15.82
N ARG A 136 3.05 0.36 14.89
CA ARG A 136 3.27 1.65 14.23
C ARG A 136 3.48 1.44 12.74
N ASN A 137 2.84 2.27 11.92
CA ASN A 137 2.98 2.23 10.46
C ASN A 137 2.96 0.80 9.86
N ASN A 138 1.96 -0.01 10.23
CA ASN A 138 1.82 -1.41 9.80
C ASN A 138 2.91 -2.38 10.26
N LYS A 139 3.70 -2.02 11.28
CA LYS A 139 4.77 -2.86 11.83
C LYS A 139 4.60 -3.09 13.32
N ILE A 140 5.09 -4.24 13.77
CA ILE A 140 5.31 -4.56 15.17
C ILE A 140 6.70 -4.07 15.56
N ILE A 141 6.74 -3.16 16.52
CA ILE A 141 7.96 -2.53 17.03
C ILE A 141 8.24 -3.06 18.43
N CYS A 142 9.46 -3.55 18.67
CA CYS A 142 9.93 -3.99 19.97
C CYS A 142 10.92 -2.96 20.55
N LYS A 143 11.21 -3.04 21.86
CA LYS A 143 12.05 -2.06 22.58
C LYS A 143 13.43 -1.87 21.97
N GLN A 144 13.98 -2.90 21.35
CA GLN A 144 15.29 -2.88 20.72
C GLN A 144 15.32 -2.17 19.36
N ASP A 145 14.16 -1.80 18.80
CA ASP A 145 14.10 -1.08 17.53
C ASP A 145 14.36 0.42 17.73
N SER A 146 14.98 1.05 16.72
CA SER A 146 15.19 2.49 16.68
C SER A 146 13.90 3.31 16.78
N ASP A 147 12.78 2.70 16.37
CA ASP A 147 11.49 3.36 16.17
C ASP A 147 10.50 3.11 17.32
N TRP A 148 10.98 2.58 18.46
CA TRP A 148 10.19 2.34 19.67
C TRP A 148 9.38 3.57 20.09
#